data_AF-A0A131Z109-F1
#
_entry.id   AF-A0A131Z109-F1
#
_cell.length_a   1.000
_cell.length_b   1.000
_cell.length_c   1.000
_cell.angle_alpha   90.00
_cell.angle_beta   90.00
_cell.angle_gamma   90.00
#
_symmetry.space_group_name_H-M   'P 1'
#
loop_
_entity.id
_entity.type
_entity.pdbx_description
1 polymer ?
#
loop_
_entity_poly.entity_id
_entity_poly.type
_entity_poly.pdbx_seq_one_letter_code
_entity_poly.pdbx_strand_id
1 'polypeptide(L)'
;MCVSTMTLALGKVRAALLHRVRLPRRSLHSFPPPFESIFNRAASYQDRLALVDVEGTYTYSNLLASSNSLQAHIDDVLKGSTKERISFLCPNAVSYVIAQWACWLGGNVAVPLYWNLPRSVLEYYIRDSQSSLLVSTKTYADHLQPIARELDLPLVVLDEEVKKETYTASKQKTEEWKRLKHKDAQILYTSGTTGPPKGVVTTHNNLFVQASAIISAWEFSSSDAVLHTLPLHHTHGIVNALVAPMYAGSTCVMLPKFEAADVNGEWVSITSASCVRTLERNNWPYTPGTLWNDRNWNGTHKSSSWNTKTWICRQAISRC
;
A
#
# COMPACT_ATOMS: atom_id res chain seq x y z
N MET A 1 -4.16 -50.01 -24.44
CA MET A 1 -5.24 -49.04 -24.16
C MET A 1 -4.83 -47.93 -23.17
N CYS A 2 -3.58 -47.42 -23.17
CA CYS A 2 -3.19 -46.34 -22.25
C CYS A 2 -2.45 -45.15 -22.91
N VAL A 3 -2.30 -45.14 -24.24
CA VAL A 3 -1.64 -44.04 -24.98
C VAL A 3 -2.64 -43.10 -25.65
N SER A 4 -3.89 -43.55 -25.89
CA SER A 4 -4.90 -42.74 -26.58
C SER A 4 -5.59 -41.70 -25.69
N THR A 5 -5.53 -41.86 -24.37
CA THR A 5 -6.25 -41.00 -23.40
C THR A 5 -5.47 -39.72 -23.05
N MET A 6 -4.13 -39.75 -23.09
CA MET A 6 -3.29 -38.56 -22.83
C MET A 6 -3.35 -37.53 -23.98
N THR A 7 -3.48 -37.97 -25.24
CA THR A 7 -3.57 -37.06 -26.39
C THR A 7 -4.89 -36.28 -26.41
N LEU A 8 -5.98 -36.90 -25.94
CA LEU A 8 -7.29 -36.24 -25.81
C LEU A 8 -7.35 -35.24 -24.64
N ALA A 9 -6.65 -35.51 -23.54
CA ALA A 9 -6.55 -34.59 -22.41
C ALA A 9 -5.73 -33.33 -22.76
N LEU A 10 -4.61 -33.49 -23.48
CA LEU A 10 -3.81 -32.37 -24.00
C LEU A 10 -4.58 -31.55 -25.06
N GLY A 11 -5.39 -32.20 -25.91
CA GLY A 11 -6.24 -31.50 -26.88
C GLY A 11 -7.33 -30.63 -26.25
N LYS A 12 -7.95 -31.07 -25.15
CA LYS A 12 -8.98 -30.31 -24.43
C LYS A 12 -8.39 -29.14 -23.63
N VAL A 13 -7.21 -29.31 -23.02
CA VAL A 13 -6.49 -28.20 -22.35
C VAL A 13 -6.04 -27.15 -23.38
N ARG A 14 -5.57 -27.58 -24.56
CA ARG A 14 -5.19 -26.67 -25.66
C ARG A 14 -6.41 -25.95 -26.25
N ALA A 15 -7.57 -26.61 -26.36
CA ALA A 15 -8.82 -25.99 -26.80
C ALA A 15 -9.43 -25.02 -25.75
N ALA A 16 -9.30 -25.32 -24.45
CA ALA A 16 -9.72 -24.43 -23.37
C ALA A 16 -8.83 -23.17 -23.27
N LEU A 17 -7.53 -23.29 -23.56
CA LEU A 17 -6.62 -22.14 -23.70
C LEU A 17 -6.90 -21.30 -24.96
N LEU A 18 -7.48 -21.90 -26.00
CA LEU A 18 -7.89 -21.21 -27.24
C LEU A 18 -9.24 -20.51 -27.12
N HIS A 19 -10.14 -21.01 -26.26
CA HIS A 19 -11.24 -20.22 -25.68
C HIS A 19 -10.66 -19.26 -24.64
N ARG A 20 -9.81 -18.34 -25.12
CA ARG A 20 -9.42 -17.13 -24.41
C ARG A 20 -10.68 -16.56 -23.76
N VAL A 21 -10.63 -16.38 -22.45
CA VAL A 21 -11.47 -15.39 -21.77
C VAL A 21 -11.38 -14.15 -22.64
N ARG A 22 -12.41 -13.88 -23.44
CA ARG A 22 -12.56 -12.61 -24.15
C ARG A 22 -12.90 -11.62 -23.06
N LEU A 23 -11.87 -11.18 -22.33
CA LEU A 23 -11.92 -9.91 -21.64
C LEU A 23 -12.43 -8.91 -22.69
N PRO A 24 -13.45 -8.09 -22.39
CA PRO A 24 -13.91 -7.09 -23.32
C PRO A 24 -12.67 -6.36 -23.85
N ARG A 25 -12.55 -6.25 -25.18
CA ARG A 25 -11.50 -5.47 -25.85
C ARG A 25 -11.71 -3.97 -25.51
N ARG A 26 -11.62 -3.57 -24.24
CA ARG A 26 -11.07 -2.27 -23.92
C ARG A 26 -9.65 -2.32 -24.46
N SER A 27 -9.32 -1.37 -25.33
CA SER A 27 -8.02 -1.23 -25.96
C SER A 27 -6.88 -1.49 -24.95
N LEU A 28 -6.31 -2.70 -24.98
CA LEU A 28 -5.08 -3.07 -24.28
C LEU A 28 -3.84 -2.40 -24.93
N HIS A 29 -4.04 -1.62 -25.99
CA HIS A 29 -2.94 -1.05 -26.79
C HIS A 29 -2.13 0.04 -26.06
N SER A 30 -2.58 0.49 -24.88
CA SER A 30 -1.93 1.55 -24.08
C SER A 30 -1.59 1.12 -22.64
N PHE A 31 -1.65 -0.19 -22.33
CA PHE A 31 -1.29 -0.70 -21.00
C PHE A 31 0.08 -1.42 -21.01
N PRO A 32 0.96 -1.15 -20.03
CA PRO A 32 0.81 -0.14 -18.99
C PRO A 32 0.94 1.29 -19.55
N PRO A 33 0.30 2.29 -18.91
CA PRO A 33 0.52 3.69 -19.26
C PRO A 33 2.01 4.07 -19.15
N PRO A 34 2.44 5.20 -19.76
CA PRO A 34 3.79 5.72 -19.55
C PRO A 34 4.09 5.88 -18.05
N PHE A 35 5.30 5.51 -17.64
CA PHE A 35 5.69 5.57 -16.23
C PHE A 35 5.49 6.97 -15.64
N GLU A 36 4.82 7.00 -14.50
CA GLU A 36 4.68 8.19 -13.68
C GLU A 36 5.05 7.84 -12.24
N SER A 37 5.87 8.67 -11.60
CA SER A 37 6.18 8.50 -10.18
C SER A 37 4.95 8.81 -9.33
N ILE A 38 4.84 8.15 -8.17
CA ILE A 38 3.78 8.46 -7.20
C ILE A 38 3.84 9.93 -6.77
N PHE A 39 5.04 10.51 -6.75
CA PHE A 39 5.26 11.91 -6.38
C PHE A 39 4.74 12.90 -7.42
N ASN A 40 4.86 12.60 -8.72
CA ASN A 40 4.25 13.40 -9.78
C ASN A 40 2.71 13.39 -9.66
N ARG A 41 2.14 12.22 -9.37
CA ARG A 41 0.70 12.07 -9.12
C ARG A 41 0.28 12.83 -7.87
N ALA A 42 0.98 12.66 -6.76
CA ALA A 42 0.73 13.39 -5.51
C ALA A 42 0.81 14.91 -5.73
N ALA A 43 1.80 15.39 -6.49
CA ALA A 43 1.94 16.81 -6.84
C ALA A 43 0.83 17.33 -7.76
N SER A 44 0.09 16.45 -8.47
CA SER A 44 -1.12 16.83 -9.22
C SER A 44 -2.38 16.88 -8.34
N TYR A 45 -2.34 16.26 -7.15
CA TYR A 45 -3.45 16.19 -6.21
C TYR A 45 -3.30 17.09 -4.99
N GLN A 46 -2.13 17.70 -4.75
CA GLN A 46 -1.77 18.68 -3.70
C GLN A 46 -2.73 18.75 -2.50
N ASP A 47 -3.78 19.56 -2.60
CA ASP A 47 -4.69 19.89 -1.48
C ASP A 47 -5.76 18.83 -1.21
N ARG A 48 -5.83 17.78 -2.04
CA ARG A 48 -6.74 16.65 -1.79
C ARG A 48 -6.32 15.89 -0.56
N LEU A 49 -7.32 15.44 0.19
CA LEU A 49 -7.15 14.56 1.34
C LEU A 49 -6.59 13.21 0.87
N ALA A 50 -5.38 12.87 1.32
CA ALA A 50 -4.69 11.64 0.96
C ALA A 50 -4.88 10.55 2.01
N LEU A 51 -4.76 10.92 3.29
CA LEU A 51 -4.79 9.98 4.40
C LEU A 51 -5.56 10.57 5.60
N VAL A 52 -6.35 9.73 6.25
CA VAL A 52 -6.95 9.98 7.56
C VAL A 52 -6.59 8.81 8.45
N ASP A 53 -6.10 9.06 9.65
CA ASP A 53 -5.83 8.05 10.66
C ASP A 53 -6.09 8.60 12.08
N VAL A 54 -5.61 7.91 13.09
CA VAL A 54 -5.73 8.32 14.50
C VAL A 54 -4.90 9.54 14.87
N GLU A 55 -3.89 9.88 14.08
CA GLU A 55 -3.00 11.04 14.29
C GLU A 55 -3.56 12.30 13.62
N GLY A 56 -4.33 12.14 12.54
CA GLY A 56 -5.15 13.21 11.98
C GLY A 56 -5.48 13.07 10.50
N THR A 57 -5.51 14.21 9.82
CA THR A 57 -5.84 14.34 8.40
C THR A 57 -4.70 14.96 7.64
N TYR A 58 -4.37 14.37 6.48
CA TYR A 58 -3.17 14.72 5.71
C TYR A 58 -3.50 14.82 4.22
N THR A 59 -3.12 15.94 3.61
CA THR A 59 -3.21 16.11 2.16
C THR A 59 -2.02 15.45 1.44
N TYR A 60 -2.11 15.31 0.11
CA TYR A 60 -0.96 14.86 -0.69
C TYR A 60 0.25 15.79 -0.55
N SER A 61 0.01 17.10 -0.43
CA SER A 61 1.06 18.10 -0.20
C SER A 61 1.70 17.97 1.19
N ASN A 62 0.95 17.61 2.23
CA ASN A 62 1.52 17.30 3.54
C ASN A 62 2.41 16.06 3.48
N LEU A 63 1.93 14.97 2.87
CA LEU A 63 2.72 13.74 2.73
C LEU A 63 4.04 13.99 1.98
N LEU A 64 4.00 14.77 0.90
CA LEU A 64 5.22 15.16 0.17
C LEU A 64 6.16 16.02 1.03
N ALA A 65 5.65 16.98 1.79
CA ALA A 65 6.46 17.85 2.65
C ALA A 65 7.21 17.03 3.70
N SER A 66 6.47 16.25 4.48
CA SER A 66 7.02 15.46 5.58
C SER A 66 7.97 14.38 5.09
N SER A 67 7.66 13.74 3.95
CA SER A 67 8.56 12.76 3.33
C SER A 67 9.85 13.39 2.81
N ASN A 68 9.80 14.59 2.24
CA ASN A 68 11.02 15.32 1.84
C ASN A 68 11.85 15.72 3.06
N SER A 69 11.23 16.17 4.15
CA SER A 69 11.95 16.53 5.38
C SER A 69 12.65 15.31 5.99
N LEU A 70 11.97 14.16 6.06
CA LEU A 70 12.58 12.93 6.54
C LEU A 70 13.68 12.46 5.58
N GLN A 71 13.49 12.57 4.27
CA GLN A 71 14.50 12.21 3.29
C GLN A 71 15.78 13.05 3.45
N ALA A 72 15.67 14.36 3.70
CA ALA A 72 16.82 15.22 3.97
C ALA A 72 17.56 14.80 5.25
N HIS A 73 16.85 14.37 6.29
CA HIS A 73 17.47 13.84 7.50
C HIS A 73 18.14 12.47 7.26
N ILE A 74 17.52 11.60 6.48
CA ILE A 74 18.12 10.33 6.03
C ILE A 74 19.43 10.59 5.27
N ASP A 75 19.44 11.57 4.36
CA ASP A 75 20.64 11.95 3.62
C ASP A 75 21.74 12.48 4.55
N ASP A 76 21.42 13.27 5.57
CA ASP A 76 22.40 13.75 6.54
C ASP A 76 23.06 12.58 7.29
N VAL A 77 22.25 11.65 7.80
CA VAL A 77 22.73 10.45 8.51
C VAL A 77 23.56 9.53 7.59
N LEU A 78 23.13 9.36 6.34
CA LEU A 78 23.81 8.52 5.34
C LEU A 78 24.88 9.27 4.53
N LYS A 79 25.17 10.52 4.88
CA LYS A 79 26.16 11.40 4.20
C LYS A 79 25.90 11.52 2.68
N GLY A 80 24.64 11.54 2.28
CA GLY A 80 24.19 11.68 0.89
C GLY A 80 24.28 10.41 0.05
N SER A 81 24.52 9.23 0.66
CA SER A 81 24.48 7.97 -0.10
C SER A 81 23.06 7.69 -0.60
N THR A 82 22.97 7.15 -1.82
CA THR A 82 21.68 6.80 -2.45
C THR A 82 21.67 5.33 -2.84
N LYS A 83 20.47 4.76 -3.01
CA LYS A 83 20.24 3.31 -3.25
C LYS A 83 20.61 2.44 -2.04
N GLU A 84 20.58 3.03 -0.85
CA GLU A 84 20.68 2.28 0.40
C GLU A 84 19.38 1.53 0.69
N ARG A 85 19.47 0.44 1.45
CA ARG A 85 18.29 -0.27 1.94
C ARG A 85 17.97 0.28 3.32
N ILE A 86 16.73 0.72 3.52
CA ILE A 86 16.29 1.35 4.75
C ILE A 86 15.16 0.50 5.32
N SER A 87 15.46 -0.17 6.43
CA SER A 87 14.45 -0.93 7.16
C SER A 87 13.65 0.01 8.06
N PHE A 88 12.32 -0.10 8.02
CA PHE A 88 11.48 0.77 8.84
C PHE A 88 10.36 0.01 9.54
N LEU A 89 10.11 0.38 10.79
CA LEU A 89 9.07 -0.19 11.63
C LEU A 89 8.13 0.91 12.13
N CYS A 90 7.01 1.06 11.43
CA CYS A 90 6.00 2.08 11.71
C CYS A 90 4.62 1.43 11.89
N PRO A 91 3.71 2.06 12.65
CA PRO A 91 2.32 1.64 12.73
C PRO A 91 1.62 1.78 11.38
N ASN A 92 0.43 1.19 11.26
CA ASN A 92 -0.51 1.53 10.20
C ASN A 92 -1.06 2.94 10.45
N ALA A 93 -0.24 3.94 10.12
CA ALA A 93 -0.53 5.37 10.22
C ALA A 93 0.31 6.15 9.19
N VAL A 94 0.18 7.47 9.22
CA VAL A 94 0.90 8.41 8.34
C VAL A 94 2.41 8.23 8.38
N SER A 95 2.97 7.88 9.53
CA SER A 95 4.39 7.62 9.72
C SER A 95 4.92 6.52 8.79
N TYR A 96 4.13 5.48 8.49
CA TYR A 96 4.51 4.46 7.51
C TYR A 96 4.65 5.05 6.10
N VAL A 97 3.68 5.86 5.69
CA VAL A 97 3.66 6.48 4.36
C VAL A 97 4.85 7.43 4.21
N ILE A 98 5.10 8.24 5.24
CA ILE A 98 6.23 9.17 5.29
C ILE A 98 7.56 8.42 5.19
N ALA A 99 7.76 7.36 5.98
CA ALA A 99 8.98 6.56 5.93
C ALA A 99 9.20 5.93 4.56
N GLN A 100 8.15 5.33 3.98
CA GLN A 100 8.22 4.72 2.65
C GLN A 100 8.56 5.75 1.57
N TRP A 101 7.86 6.88 1.55
CA TRP A 101 8.05 7.92 0.54
C TRP A 101 9.39 8.63 0.72
N ALA A 102 9.89 8.82 1.94
CA ALA A 102 11.21 9.38 2.19
C ALA A 102 12.32 8.51 1.61
N CYS A 103 12.23 7.18 1.79
CA CYS A 103 13.16 6.23 1.15
C CYS A 103 13.14 6.41 -0.38
N TRP A 104 11.95 6.40 -0.96
CA TRP A 104 11.75 6.53 -2.40
C TRP A 104 12.20 7.87 -2.99
N LEU A 105 12.00 8.98 -2.27
CA LEU A 105 12.44 10.32 -2.69
C LEU A 105 13.97 10.40 -2.80
N GLY A 106 14.70 9.77 -1.87
CA GLY A 106 16.17 9.66 -1.90
C GLY A 106 16.67 8.63 -2.93
N GLY A 107 15.76 7.89 -3.59
CA GLY A 107 16.11 6.77 -4.46
C GLY A 107 16.71 5.59 -3.70
N ASN A 108 16.39 5.47 -2.40
CA ASN A 108 16.70 4.36 -1.52
C ASN A 108 15.59 3.29 -1.60
N VAL A 109 15.91 2.08 -1.14
CA VAL A 109 15.05 0.91 -1.17
C VAL A 109 14.36 0.76 0.18
N ALA A 110 13.04 0.83 0.20
CA ALA A 110 12.23 0.70 1.40
C ALA A 110 12.12 -0.78 1.82
N VAL A 111 12.37 -1.10 3.09
CA VAL A 111 12.23 -2.45 3.64
C VAL A 111 11.26 -2.41 4.83
N PRO A 112 9.93 -2.49 4.59
CA PRO A 112 8.95 -2.43 5.66
C PRO A 112 9.06 -3.67 6.56
N LEU A 113 9.16 -3.42 7.86
CA LEU A 113 9.13 -4.43 8.91
C LEU A 113 7.74 -4.51 9.54
N TYR A 114 7.49 -5.57 10.31
CA TYR A 114 6.23 -5.77 11.00
C TYR A 114 6.43 -6.00 12.50
N TRP A 115 5.74 -5.22 13.32
CA TRP A 115 5.97 -5.14 14.77
C TRP A 115 5.71 -6.44 15.51
N ASN A 116 4.83 -7.28 14.97
CA ASN A 116 4.46 -8.57 15.57
C ASN A 116 5.41 -9.72 15.16
N LEU A 117 6.49 -9.43 14.44
CA LEU A 117 7.52 -10.42 14.16
C LEU A 117 8.45 -10.57 15.36
N PRO A 118 8.91 -11.80 15.68
CA PRO A 118 9.95 -12.00 16.68
C PRO A 118 11.21 -11.21 16.34
N ARG A 119 11.92 -10.74 17.36
CA ARG A 119 13.19 -9.99 17.21
C ARG A 119 14.18 -10.67 16.26
N SER A 120 14.35 -11.99 16.37
CA SER A 120 15.26 -12.76 15.52
C SER A 120 14.89 -12.70 14.03
N VAL A 121 13.59 -12.60 13.72
CA VAL A 121 13.11 -12.45 12.34
C VAL A 121 13.33 -11.04 11.82
N LEU A 122 13.11 -10.02 12.67
CA LEU A 122 13.43 -8.63 12.33
C LEU A 122 14.93 -8.46 12.04
N GLU A 123 15.79 -8.99 12.90
CA GLU A 123 17.23 -8.97 12.71
C GLU A 123 17.63 -9.71 11.42
N TYR A 124 17.04 -10.88 11.15
CA TYR A 124 17.28 -11.61 9.90
C TYR A 124 16.95 -10.74 8.69
N TYR A 125 15.80 -10.06 8.66
CA TYR A 125 15.41 -9.20 7.53
C TYR A 125 16.34 -8.00 7.37
N ILE A 126 16.77 -7.39 8.47
CA ILE A 126 17.69 -6.25 8.47
C ILE A 126 19.07 -6.68 7.92
N ARG A 127 19.58 -7.83 8.34
CA ARG A 127 20.86 -8.40 7.86
C ARG A 127 20.80 -8.84 6.41
N ASP A 128 19.79 -9.63 6.04
CA ASP A 128 19.64 -10.19 4.69
C ASP A 128 19.42 -9.08 3.66
N SER A 129 18.68 -8.04 4.04
CA SER A 129 18.49 -6.84 3.20
C SER A 129 19.69 -5.89 3.20
N GLN A 130 20.72 -6.13 4.01
CA GLN A 130 21.87 -5.24 4.15
C GLN A 130 21.43 -3.78 4.36
N SER A 131 20.54 -3.58 5.33
CA SER A 131 20.03 -2.24 5.63
C SER A 131 21.13 -1.37 6.21
N SER A 132 21.21 -0.14 5.71
CA SER A 132 22.23 0.86 6.10
C SER A 132 21.69 1.84 7.15
N LEU A 133 20.38 1.87 7.34
CA LEU A 133 19.66 2.73 8.28
C LEU A 133 18.39 2.04 8.76
N LEU A 134 18.03 2.25 10.02
CA LEU A 134 16.74 1.90 10.58
C LEU A 134 15.88 3.15 10.82
N VAL A 135 14.59 3.06 10.54
CA VAL A 135 13.59 4.09 10.87
C VAL A 135 12.50 3.48 11.75
N SER A 136 12.06 4.20 12.78
CA SER A 136 10.97 3.77 13.66
C SER A 136 10.11 4.94 14.09
N THR A 137 8.93 4.68 14.65
CA THR A 137 8.22 5.64 15.52
C THR A 137 8.62 5.43 16.98
N LYS A 138 8.17 6.33 17.88
CA LYS A 138 8.41 6.17 19.33
C LYS A 138 7.78 4.88 19.84
N THR A 139 6.60 4.53 19.34
CA THR A 139 5.86 3.31 19.68
C THR A 139 6.66 2.03 19.49
N TYR A 140 7.50 1.96 18.46
CA TYR A 140 8.23 0.74 18.10
C TYR A 140 9.75 0.86 18.22
N ALA A 141 10.27 1.97 18.73
CA ALA A 141 11.70 2.20 18.86
C ALA A 141 12.37 1.11 19.70
N ASP A 142 11.71 0.66 20.78
CA ASP A 142 12.23 -0.38 21.67
C ASP A 142 12.40 -1.74 20.99
N HIS A 143 11.67 -2.00 19.90
CA HIS A 143 11.85 -3.23 19.10
C HIS A 143 13.14 -3.18 18.27
N LEU A 144 13.52 -1.99 17.77
CA LEU A 144 14.68 -1.83 16.90
C LEU A 144 15.96 -1.39 17.63
N GLN A 145 15.87 -0.70 18.76
CA GLN A 145 17.05 -0.23 19.51
C GLN A 145 18.08 -1.33 19.85
N PRO A 146 17.68 -2.52 20.33
CA PRO A 146 18.63 -3.60 20.58
C PRO A 146 19.34 -4.07 19.31
N ILE A 147 18.59 -4.21 18.21
CA ILE A 147 19.12 -4.64 16.91
C ILE A 147 20.06 -3.56 16.35
N ALA A 148 19.67 -2.29 16.41
CA ALA A 148 20.49 -1.16 15.96
C ALA A 148 21.86 -1.15 16.64
N ARG A 149 21.90 -1.34 17.97
CA ARG A 149 23.14 -1.40 18.75
C ARG A 149 24.00 -2.61 18.40
N GLU A 150 23.40 -3.78 18.24
CA GLU A 150 24.14 -5.01 17.92
C GLU A 150 24.69 -5.02 16.49
N LEU A 151 24.01 -4.35 15.56
CA LEU A 151 24.42 -4.26 14.15
C LEU A 151 25.23 -3.00 13.83
N ASP A 152 25.45 -2.11 14.81
CA ASP A 152 26.07 -0.80 14.62
C ASP A 152 25.40 0.03 13.50
N LEU A 153 24.06 0.04 13.51
CA LEU A 153 23.25 0.77 12.52
C LEU A 153 22.65 2.04 13.13
N PRO A 154 22.62 3.16 12.38
CA PRO A 154 21.88 4.34 12.80
C PRO A 154 20.38 4.04 12.89
N LEU A 155 19.73 4.56 13.93
CA LEU A 155 18.28 4.48 14.14
C LEU A 155 17.70 5.90 14.19
N VAL A 156 16.86 6.22 13.21
CA VAL A 156 16.06 7.45 13.18
C VAL A 156 14.70 7.16 13.79
N VAL A 157 14.33 7.89 14.83
CA VAL A 157 13.00 7.81 15.44
C VAL A 157 12.19 9.03 14.99
N LEU A 158 11.10 8.79 14.26
CA LEU A 158 10.19 9.82 13.81
C LEU A 158 9.49 10.45 15.01
N ASP A 159 9.41 11.78 15.00
CA ASP A 159 8.49 12.48 15.87
C ASP A 159 7.06 12.30 15.34
N GLU A 160 6.14 12.01 16.25
CA GLU A 160 4.71 11.83 15.95
C GLU A 160 4.06 13.14 15.44
N GLU A 161 4.73 14.29 15.64
CA GLU A 161 4.29 15.57 15.08
C GLU A 161 4.73 15.71 13.62
N VAL A 162 3.88 15.20 12.73
CA VAL A 162 4.00 15.49 11.31
C VAL A 162 3.68 16.97 11.07
N LYS A 163 4.69 17.74 10.66
CA LYS A 163 4.50 19.12 10.25
C LYS A 163 3.50 19.17 9.08
N LYS A 164 2.38 19.87 9.26
CA LYS A 164 1.36 20.14 8.23
C LYS A 164 1.81 21.22 7.23
N GLU A 165 3.09 21.20 6.89
CA GLU A 165 3.65 22.06 5.86
C GLU A 165 3.11 21.64 4.49
N THR A 166 2.94 22.61 3.60
CA THR A 166 2.48 22.37 2.23
C THR A 166 3.69 22.29 1.31
N TYR A 167 3.79 21.22 0.52
CA TYR A 167 4.83 21.06 -0.49
C TYR A 167 4.33 21.40 -1.90
N THR A 168 5.03 22.32 -2.56
CA THR A 168 4.85 22.60 -3.99
C THR A 168 6.06 22.10 -4.76
N ALA A 169 5.87 21.09 -5.60
CA ALA A 169 6.96 20.49 -6.38
C ALA A 169 7.42 21.43 -7.50
N SER A 170 8.74 21.58 -7.67
CA SER A 170 9.31 22.28 -8.82
C SER A 170 9.36 21.37 -10.05
N LYS A 171 9.34 21.95 -11.26
CA LYS A 171 9.48 21.20 -12.53
C LYS A 171 10.76 20.36 -12.59
N GLN A 172 11.84 20.83 -11.97
CA GLN A 172 13.08 20.09 -11.88
C GLN A 172 12.87 18.75 -11.16
N LYS A 173 12.29 18.78 -9.95
CA LYS A 173 11.98 17.56 -9.16
C LYS A 173 11.09 16.57 -9.92
N THR A 174 10.10 17.06 -10.66
CA THR A 174 9.21 16.23 -11.50
C THR A 174 9.99 15.37 -12.51
N GLU A 175 11.02 15.93 -13.15
CA GLU A 175 11.88 15.18 -14.07
C GLU A 175 12.84 14.24 -13.34
N GLU A 176 13.29 14.61 -12.14
CA GLU A 176 14.14 13.72 -11.33
C GLU A 176 13.39 12.46 -10.91
N TRP A 177 12.12 12.60 -10.52
CA TRP A 177 11.30 11.47 -10.12
C TRP A 177 11.01 10.50 -11.28
N LYS A 178 11.02 10.96 -12.55
CA LYS A 178 10.94 10.05 -13.70
C LYS A 178 12.17 9.13 -13.80
N ARG A 179 13.33 9.59 -13.33
CA ARG A 179 14.58 8.79 -13.31
C ARG A 179 14.55 7.65 -12.28
N LEU A 180 13.55 7.62 -11.38
CA LEU A 180 13.35 6.52 -10.42
C LEU A 180 12.85 5.23 -11.08
N LYS A 181 12.30 5.29 -12.31
CA LYS A 181 11.62 4.18 -12.99
C LYS A 181 12.28 2.81 -12.82
N HIS A 182 13.60 2.74 -13.05
CA HIS A 182 14.36 1.48 -13.03
C HIS A 182 15.14 1.25 -11.72
N LYS A 183 14.99 2.12 -10.72
CA LYS A 183 15.57 1.90 -9.40
C LYS A 183 14.71 0.92 -8.60
N ASP A 184 15.38 0.13 -7.77
CA ASP A 184 14.71 -0.66 -6.73
C ASP A 184 13.99 0.28 -5.77
N ALA A 185 12.73 -0.05 -5.48
CA ALA A 185 11.86 0.74 -4.63
C ALA A 185 11.63 0.05 -3.29
N GLN A 186 11.48 -1.27 -3.28
CA GLN A 186 11.07 -1.98 -2.08
C GLN A 186 11.54 -3.44 -2.05
N ILE A 187 11.90 -3.92 -0.86
CA ILE A 187 12.11 -5.34 -0.57
C ILE A 187 10.99 -5.83 0.35
N LEU A 188 10.30 -6.89 -0.05
CA LEU A 188 9.28 -7.56 0.77
C LEU A 188 9.65 -9.00 1.06
N TYR A 189 9.66 -9.37 2.33
CA TYR A 189 9.91 -10.75 2.74
C TYR A 189 8.66 -11.60 2.62
N THR A 190 8.83 -12.80 2.05
CA THR A 190 7.77 -13.79 1.89
C THR A 190 8.17 -15.10 2.53
N SER A 191 7.22 -15.80 3.17
CA SER A 191 7.47 -17.11 3.75
C SER A 191 7.88 -18.09 2.66
N GLY A 192 9.14 -18.55 2.69
CA GLY A 192 9.61 -19.60 1.81
C GLY A 192 8.99 -20.95 2.20
N THR A 193 8.58 -21.75 1.23
CA THR A 193 8.07 -23.11 1.48
C THR A 193 9.16 -24.11 1.86
N THR A 194 10.43 -23.79 1.59
CA THR A 194 11.57 -24.71 1.73
C THR A 194 12.78 -24.08 2.42
N GLY A 195 12.60 -22.99 3.18
CA GLY A 195 13.74 -22.28 3.79
C GLY A 195 13.34 -20.97 4.48
N PRO A 196 14.34 -20.17 4.93
CA PRO A 196 14.07 -18.86 5.53
C PRO A 196 13.32 -17.93 4.56
N PRO A 197 12.60 -16.91 5.07
CA PRO A 197 11.86 -15.98 4.22
C PRO A 197 12.76 -15.30 3.19
N LYS A 198 12.27 -15.11 1.96
CA LYS A 198 13.07 -14.52 0.87
C LYS A 198 12.66 -13.07 0.62
N GLY A 199 13.64 -12.18 0.52
CA GLY A 199 13.44 -10.78 0.13
C GLY A 199 13.13 -10.64 -1.36
N VAL A 200 11.92 -10.21 -1.70
CA VAL A 200 11.47 -9.93 -3.07
C VAL A 200 11.74 -8.46 -3.38
N VAL A 201 12.68 -8.20 -4.29
CA VAL A 201 13.02 -6.85 -4.77
C VAL A 201 12.02 -6.42 -5.84
N THR A 202 11.49 -5.20 -5.70
CA THR A 202 10.58 -4.58 -6.67
C THR A 202 11.05 -3.19 -7.03
N THR A 203 11.02 -2.86 -8.32
CA THR A 203 11.35 -1.52 -8.82
C THR A 203 10.17 -0.57 -8.73
N HIS A 204 10.42 0.74 -8.86
CA HIS A 204 9.33 1.72 -8.98
C HIS A 204 8.41 1.42 -10.15
N ASN A 205 8.95 0.95 -11.28
CA ASN A 205 8.13 0.56 -12.42
C ASN A 205 7.27 -0.68 -12.11
N ASN A 206 7.74 -1.64 -11.30
CA ASN A 206 6.91 -2.77 -10.88
C ASN A 206 5.73 -2.30 -10.02
N LEU A 207 5.96 -1.39 -9.07
CA LEU A 207 4.90 -0.82 -8.23
C LEU A 207 3.90 -0.02 -9.07
N PHE A 208 4.38 0.83 -9.98
CA PHE A 208 3.55 1.62 -10.87
C PHE A 208 2.66 0.77 -11.79
N VAL A 209 3.22 -0.28 -12.42
CA VAL A 209 2.46 -1.17 -13.31
C VAL A 209 1.40 -1.95 -12.52
N GLN A 210 1.72 -2.44 -11.33
CA GLN A 210 0.75 -3.12 -10.46
C GLN A 210 -0.36 -2.16 -10.02
N ALA A 211 -0.01 -0.96 -9.53
CA ALA A 211 -0.97 0.06 -9.17
C ALA A 211 -1.88 0.42 -10.36
N SER A 212 -1.32 0.61 -11.55
CA SER A 212 -2.08 0.92 -12.77
C SER A 212 -3.04 -0.21 -13.15
N ALA A 213 -2.65 -1.47 -12.98
CA ALA A 213 -3.53 -2.62 -13.22
C ALA A 213 -4.72 -2.61 -12.26
N ILE A 214 -4.47 -2.35 -10.98
CA ILE A 214 -5.50 -2.29 -9.93
C ILE A 214 -6.43 -1.11 -10.16
N ILE A 215 -5.89 0.08 -10.45
CA ILE A 215 -6.67 1.27 -10.80
C ILE A 215 -7.56 0.98 -12.01
N SER A 216 -7.04 0.33 -13.05
CA SER A 216 -7.84 -0.02 -14.23
C SER A 216 -8.91 -1.08 -13.93
N ALA A 217 -8.62 -2.06 -13.06
CA ALA A 217 -9.52 -3.16 -12.78
C ALA A 217 -10.64 -2.78 -11.80
N TRP A 218 -10.30 -1.98 -10.78
CA TRP A 218 -11.24 -1.53 -9.74
C TRP A 218 -11.82 -0.15 -10.04
N GLU A 219 -11.29 0.51 -11.08
CA GLU A 219 -11.69 1.82 -11.56
C GLU A 219 -11.57 2.89 -10.45
N PHE A 220 -10.45 2.84 -9.72
CA PHE A 220 -10.12 3.86 -8.72
C PHE A 220 -10.00 5.24 -9.36
N SER A 221 -10.47 6.21 -8.62
CA SER A 221 -10.51 7.62 -8.98
C SER A 221 -10.25 8.47 -7.75
N SER A 222 -10.01 9.75 -8.00
CA SER A 222 -9.72 10.67 -6.91
C SER A 222 -10.92 10.85 -5.96
N SER A 223 -12.15 10.60 -6.41
CA SER A 223 -13.37 10.65 -5.59
C SER A 223 -13.57 9.46 -4.65
N ASP A 224 -12.67 8.48 -4.65
CA ASP A 224 -12.84 7.28 -3.83
C ASP A 224 -12.22 7.44 -2.45
N ALA A 225 -12.82 6.76 -1.47
CA ALA A 225 -12.24 6.54 -0.15
C ALA A 225 -12.04 5.03 0.08
N VAL A 226 -10.86 4.65 0.58
CA VAL A 226 -10.50 3.26 0.88
C VAL A 226 -10.30 3.12 2.39
N LEU A 227 -11.07 2.23 3.03
CA LEU A 227 -10.76 1.85 4.41
C LEU A 227 -9.61 0.83 4.40
N HIS A 228 -8.50 1.21 5.01
CA HIS A 228 -7.28 0.42 5.08
C HIS A 228 -7.07 -0.13 6.49
N THR A 229 -7.21 -1.44 6.62
CA THR A 229 -6.99 -2.20 7.87
C THR A 229 -5.94 -3.30 7.70
N LEU A 230 -5.36 -3.38 6.51
CA LEU A 230 -4.52 -4.51 6.14
C LEU A 230 -3.09 -4.32 6.67
N PRO A 231 -2.39 -5.41 7.01
CA PRO A 231 -1.00 -5.28 7.44
C PRO A 231 -0.11 -4.71 6.32
N LEU A 232 0.75 -3.76 6.68
CA LEU A 232 1.67 -3.07 5.76
C LEU A 232 3.03 -3.78 5.60
N HIS A 233 3.04 -5.11 5.63
CA HIS A 233 4.22 -5.95 5.33
C HIS A 233 3.94 -6.99 4.22
N HIS A 234 2.80 -6.86 3.55
CA HIS A 234 2.38 -7.70 2.44
C HIS A 234 1.96 -6.85 1.25
N THR A 235 2.19 -7.38 0.04
CA THR A 235 1.88 -6.69 -1.22
C THR A 235 0.42 -6.22 -1.28
N HIS A 236 -0.54 -7.00 -0.76
CA HIS A 236 -1.95 -6.58 -0.82
C HIS A 236 -2.22 -5.32 0.01
N GLY A 237 -1.71 -5.24 1.24
CA GLY A 237 -1.87 -4.06 2.09
C GLY A 237 -1.14 -2.84 1.51
N ILE A 238 0.08 -3.04 1.03
CA ILE A 238 0.93 -1.94 0.55
C ILE A 238 0.52 -1.48 -0.84
N VAL A 239 0.34 -2.41 -1.78
CA VAL A 239 0.08 -2.06 -3.19
C VAL A 239 -1.40 -1.82 -3.42
N ASN A 240 -2.26 -2.76 -3.04
CA ASN A 240 -3.68 -2.69 -3.44
C ASN A 240 -4.48 -1.69 -2.61
N ALA A 241 -4.26 -1.67 -1.29
CA ALA A 241 -5.04 -0.85 -0.38
C ALA A 241 -4.43 0.53 -0.09
N LEU A 242 -3.15 0.76 -0.43
CA LEU A 242 -2.46 2.04 -0.16
C LEU A 242 -1.89 2.70 -1.43
N VAL A 243 -0.91 2.08 -2.09
CA VAL A 243 -0.21 2.70 -3.23
C VAL A 243 -1.14 2.92 -4.43
N ALA A 244 -1.99 1.94 -4.78
CA ALA A 244 -2.94 2.08 -5.89
C ALA A 244 -3.94 3.24 -5.69
N PRO A 245 -4.67 3.36 -4.56
CA PRO A 245 -5.53 4.52 -4.32
C PRO A 245 -4.73 5.84 -4.26
N MET A 246 -3.50 5.84 -3.73
CA MET A 246 -2.65 7.03 -3.76
C MET A 246 -2.27 7.48 -5.18
N TYR A 247 -1.97 6.55 -6.07
CA TYR A 247 -1.76 6.84 -7.49
C TYR A 247 -3.02 7.40 -8.18
N ALA A 248 -4.21 7.01 -7.71
CA ALA A 248 -5.50 7.50 -8.22
C ALA A 248 -5.95 8.85 -7.62
N GLY A 249 -5.25 9.35 -6.60
CA GLY A 249 -5.64 10.58 -5.89
C GLY A 249 -6.79 10.39 -4.91
N SER A 250 -7.08 9.14 -4.54
CA SER A 250 -8.13 8.75 -3.60
C SER A 250 -7.73 9.08 -2.15
N THR A 251 -8.68 9.04 -1.23
CA THR A 251 -8.41 9.13 0.22
C THR A 251 -8.25 7.73 0.82
N CYS A 252 -7.23 7.51 1.63
CA CYS A 252 -7.09 6.32 2.45
C CYS A 252 -7.51 6.66 3.89
N VAL A 253 -8.51 5.98 4.43
CA VAL A 253 -8.85 6.02 5.86
C VAL A 253 -8.18 4.82 6.50
N MET A 254 -7.13 5.04 7.27
CA MET A 254 -6.26 4.00 7.79
C MET A 254 -6.54 3.74 9.27
N LEU A 255 -6.79 2.47 9.58
CA LEU A 255 -6.94 1.99 10.94
C LEU A 255 -5.66 1.29 11.41
N PRO A 256 -5.27 1.44 12.69
CA PRO A 256 -4.04 0.83 13.22
C PRO A 256 -4.01 -0.69 13.08
N LYS A 257 -5.18 -1.33 13.14
CA LYS A 257 -5.40 -2.76 12.96
C LYS A 257 -6.84 -3.03 12.53
N PHE A 258 -7.10 -4.25 12.08
CA PHE A 258 -8.46 -4.71 11.84
C PHE A 258 -9.16 -5.03 13.17
N GLU A 259 -10.26 -4.34 13.44
CA GLU A 259 -11.20 -4.64 14.52
C GLU A 259 -12.63 -4.52 13.96
N ALA A 260 -13.46 -5.54 14.13
CA ALA A 260 -14.75 -5.62 13.43
C ALA A 260 -15.70 -4.46 13.79
N ALA A 261 -15.69 -4.03 15.06
CA ALA A 261 -16.49 -2.91 15.55
C ALA A 261 -16.08 -1.58 14.92
N ASP A 262 -14.77 -1.29 14.90
CA ASP A 262 -14.21 -0.04 14.36
C ASP A 262 -14.45 0.04 12.85
N VAL A 263 -14.26 -1.08 12.15
CA VAL A 263 -14.58 -1.20 10.73
C VAL A 263 -16.04 -0.83 10.49
N ASN A 264 -16.98 -1.43 11.23
CA ASN A 264 -18.39 -1.12 11.03
C ASN A 264 -18.72 0.36 11.30
N GLY A 265 -18.12 0.96 12.33
CA GLY A 265 -18.28 2.39 12.63
C GLY A 265 -17.75 3.30 11.52
N GLU A 266 -16.51 3.09 11.07
CA GLU A 266 -15.89 3.87 10.01
C GLU A 266 -16.57 3.69 8.65
N TRP A 267 -16.99 2.45 8.32
CA TRP A 267 -17.80 2.20 7.12
C TRP A 267 -19.08 3.02 7.12
N VAL A 268 -19.77 3.10 8.25
CA VAL A 268 -20.97 3.92 8.40
C VAL A 268 -20.62 5.41 8.30
N SER A 269 -19.52 5.90 8.88
CA SER A 269 -19.11 7.31 8.76
C SER A 269 -18.76 7.71 7.32
N ILE A 270 -17.93 6.91 6.63
CA ILE A 270 -17.51 7.16 5.24
C ILE A 270 -18.71 7.11 4.29
N THR A 271 -19.59 6.11 4.48
CA THR A 271 -20.81 5.99 3.67
C THR A 271 -21.82 7.06 4.04
N SER A 272 -22.16 7.31 5.30
CA SER A 272 -23.17 8.30 5.70
C SER A 272 -22.83 9.74 5.29
N ALA A 273 -21.55 10.13 5.32
CA ALA A 273 -21.09 11.41 4.78
C ALA A 273 -21.28 11.53 3.25
N SER A 274 -21.43 10.40 2.55
CA SER A 274 -21.47 10.31 1.08
C SER A 274 -22.80 9.76 0.50
N CYS A 275 -23.65 9.11 1.30
CA CYS A 275 -24.69 8.17 0.85
C CYS A 275 -26.13 8.71 0.97
N VAL A 276 -26.33 9.89 1.57
CA VAL A 276 -27.69 10.49 1.66
C VAL A 276 -28.26 10.86 0.28
N ARG A 277 -27.45 10.96 -0.79
CA ARG A 277 -27.95 11.32 -2.14
C ARG A 277 -28.12 10.16 -3.13
N THR A 278 -27.59 8.97 -2.86
CA THR A 278 -27.56 7.88 -3.88
C THR A 278 -28.61 6.80 -3.65
N LEU A 279 -29.07 6.60 -2.40
CA LEU A 279 -30.03 5.56 -2.07
C LEU A 279 -31.48 5.87 -2.48
N GLU A 280 -31.86 7.15 -2.64
CA GLU A 280 -33.20 7.52 -3.14
C GLU A 280 -33.42 7.17 -4.62
N ARG A 281 -32.35 6.95 -5.40
CA ARG A 281 -32.45 6.82 -6.86
C ARG A 281 -32.54 5.37 -7.36
N ASN A 282 -32.12 4.37 -6.58
CA ASN A 282 -32.00 2.98 -7.03
C ASN A 282 -32.91 1.97 -6.32
N ASN A 283 -33.84 2.42 -5.46
CA ASN A 283 -34.88 1.60 -4.85
C ASN A 283 -34.39 0.28 -4.20
N TRP A 284 -33.18 0.29 -3.61
CA TRP A 284 -32.70 -0.83 -2.80
C TRP A 284 -33.27 -0.66 -1.37
N PRO A 285 -33.94 -1.67 -0.80
CA PRO A 285 -34.55 -1.51 0.52
C PRO A 285 -33.47 -1.36 1.59
N TYR A 286 -33.33 -0.15 2.12
CA TYR A 286 -32.54 0.14 3.31
C TYR A 286 -33.42 -0.05 4.55
N THR A 287 -33.02 -0.95 5.44
CA THR A 287 -33.52 -1.00 6.83
C THR A 287 -32.34 -0.70 7.76
N PRO A 288 -32.39 0.37 8.58
CA PRO A 288 -31.38 0.60 9.60
C PRO A 288 -31.36 -0.58 10.59
N GLY A 289 -30.20 -1.21 10.79
CA GLY A 289 -29.98 -2.18 11.89
C GLY A 289 -29.90 -3.67 11.52
N THR A 290 -29.90 -4.07 10.25
CA THR A 290 -29.97 -5.51 9.85
C THR A 290 -28.70 -6.10 9.23
N LEU A 291 -27.56 -5.40 9.22
CA LEU A 291 -26.34 -5.95 8.59
C LEU A 291 -25.64 -7.06 9.38
N TRP A 292 -25.96 -7.26 10.66
CA TRP A 292 -25.36 -8.32 11.47
C TRP A 292 -26.37 -8.84 12.50
N ASN A 293 -26.94 -10.01 12.22
CA ASN A 293 -27.61 -10.82 13.23
C ASN A 293 -26.72 -12.05 13.45
N ASP A 294 -26.26 -12.27 14.67
CA ASP A 294 -25.30 -13.31 15.10
C ASP A 294 -25.70 -14.77 14.80
N ARG A 295 -26.80 -15.01 14.06
CA ARG A 295 -27.38 -16.34 13.87
C ARG A 295 -26.79 -17.15 12.72
N ASN A 296 -25.90 -16.60 11.89
CA ASN A 296 -25.32 -17.33 10.74
C ASN A 296 -23.84 -17.70 10.91
N TRP A 297 -23.21 -17.43 12.06
CA TRP A 297 -21.85 -17.90 12.35
C TRP A 297 -21.89 -19.26 13.08
N ASN A 298 -22.15 -20.33 12.35
CA ASN A 298 -21.87 -21.68 12.86
C ASN A 298 -20.37 -21.96 12.72
N GLY A 299 -19.66 -21.84 13.83
CA GLY A 299 -18.20 -21.92 13.97
C GLY A 299 -17.57 -23.29 13.70
N THR A 300 -17.76 -23.85 12.51
CA THR A 300 -17.07 -25.09 12.11
C THR A 300 -16.63 -25.06 10.66
N HIS A 301 -15.61 -24.25 10.33
CA HIS A 301 -14.69 -24.56 9.23
C HIS A 301 -13.30 -24.00 9.52
N LYS A 302 -12.42 -24.87 10.04
CA LYS A 302 -10.97 -24.68 9.97
C LYS A 302 -10.55 -24.87 8.51
N SER A 303 -10.44 -23.78 7.76
CA SER A 303 -9.59 -23.74 6.57
C SER A 303 -8.94 -22.36 6.48
N SER A 304 -7.62 -22.36 6.55
CA SER A 304 -6.73 -21.22 6.37
C SER A 304 -6.82 -20.67 4.94
N SER A 305 -7.74 -19.75 4.71
CA SER A 305 -7.76 -18.88 3.54
C SER A 305 -8.17 -17.47 3.98
N TRP A 306 -7.21 -16.55 4.00
CA TRP A 306 -7.45 -15.13 4.29
C TRP A 306 -8.40 -14.56 3.24
N ASN A 307 -9.64 -14.28 3.62
CA ASN A 307 -10.65 -13.71 2.72
C ASN A 307 -10.34 -12.22 2.47
N THR A 308 -10.00 -11.90 1.22
CA THR A 308 -9.63 -10.59 0.70
C THR A 308 -10.83 -9.65 0.56
N LYS A 309 -11.22 -8.94 1.63
CA LYS A 309 -12.14 -7.80 1.51
C LYS A 309 -11.40 -6.50 1.81
N THR A 310 -10.79 -5.93 0.76
CA THR A 310 -10.53 -4.49 0.72
C THR A 310 -11.83 -3.84 0.30
N TRP A 311 -12.23 -2.80 1.03
CA TRP A 311 -13.56 -2.23 0.89
C TRP A 311 -13.43 -0.81 0.31
N ILE A 312 -14.21 -0.49 -0.73
CA ILE A 312 -14.11 0.74 -1.52
C ILE A 312 -15.43 1.51 -1.44
N CYS A 313 -15.39 2.79 -1.05
CA CYS A 313 -16.51 3.72 -1.16
C CYS A 313 -16.28 4.70 -2.31
N ARG A 314 -17.19 4.72 -3.29
CA ARG A 314 -17.23 5.75 -4.34
C ARG A 314 -18.03 6.96 -3.85
N GLN A 315 -17.43 8.16 -3.81
CA GLN A 315 -18.25 9.38 -3.78
C GLN A 315 -18.86 9.61 -5.16
N ALA A 316 -20.19 9.59 -5.24
CA ALA A 316 -20.89 10.01 -6.45
C ALA A 316 -20.79 11.53 -6.60
N ILE A 317 -19.71 12.03 -7.21
CA ILE A 317 -19.62 13.42 -7.64
C ILE A 317 -20.56 13.57 -8.84
N SER A 318 -21.66 14.31 -8.64
CA SER A 318 -22.60 14.69 -9.69
C SER A 318 -21.86 15.42 -10.81
N ARG A 319 -21.87 14.85 -12.02
CA ARG A 319 -21.64 15.63 -13.24
C ARG A 319 -22.88 16.51 -13.44
N CYS A 320 -22.71 17.82 -13.26
CA CYS A 320 -23.44 18.81 -14.06
C CYS A 320 -22.62 19.07 -15.32
#